data_AF-A0A1W1EA02-F1
#
_entry.id   AF-A0A1W1EA02-F1
#
_cell.length_a   1.000
_cell.length_b   1.000
_cell.length_c   1.000
_cell.angle_alpha   90.00
_cell.angle_beta   90.00
_cell.angle_gamma   90.00
#
_symmetry.space_group_name_H-M   'P 1'
#
loop_
_entity.id
_entity.type
_entity.pdbx_description
1 polymer ?
#
loop_
_entity_poly.entity_id
_entity_poly.type
_entity_poly.pdbx_seq_one_letter_code
_entity_poly.pdbx_strand_id
1 'polypeptide(L)'
;MIRWIPLFLSLFLLTGCFYQSAPTYRPVVSTPQKLTTQTPPPPPPPKAKHALKEVEDTNFSPEYMYPKTASKSPTTHTEEETSMVEQTMSKAECIEMIGQEKFDRYSRMFGKEEGALRRCALLKAMK
;
A
#
# COMPACT_ATOMS: atom_id res chain seq x y z
N MET A 1 38.39 -32.33 -32.09
CA MET A 1 38.91 -32.38 -30.70
C MET A 1 38.32 -31.20 -29.97
N ILE A 2 37.42 -31.39 -28.99
CA ILE A 2 36.88 -30.43 -27.99
C ILE A 2 35.54 -31.06 -27.56
N ARG A 3 35.59 -31.98 -26.60
CA ARG A 3 34.39 -32.63 -26.02
C ARG A 3 34.51 -32.86 -24.51
N TRP A 4 35.46 -32.22 -23.84
CA TRP A 4 35.80 -32.44 -22.42
C TRP A 4 35.73 -31.16 -21.57
N ILE A 5 35.18 -30.08 -22.10
CA ILE A 5 35.08 -28.78 -21.39
C ILE A 5 33.96 -28.72 -20.34
N PRO A 6 32.79 -29.38 -20.45
CA PRO A 6 31.73 -29.15 -19.47
C PRO A 6 31.95 -29.86 -18.11
N LEU A 7 32.95 -30.74 -17.99
CA LEU A 7 33.21 -31.51 -16.76
C LEU A 7 34.17 -30.81 -15.80
N PHE A 8 34.93 -29.81 -16.26
CA PHE A 8 35.88 -29.06 -15.42
C PHE A 8 35.28 -27.78 -14.83
N LEU A 9 34.16 -27.28 -15.36
CA LEU A 9 33.55 -26.01 -14.91
C LEU A 9 32.67 -26.19 -13.66
N SER A 10 32.20 -27.40 -13.35
CA SER A 10 31.38 -27.67 -12.16
C SER A 10 32.18 -27.78 -10.87
N LEU A 11 33.50 -27.99 -10.93
CA LEU A 11 34.35 -28.17 -9.74
C LEU A 11 34.78 -26.83 -9.11
N PHE A 12 34.64 -25.71 -9.83
CA PHE A 12 35.07 -24.38 -9.35
C PHE A 12 34.01 -23.61 -8.56
N LEU A 13 32.76 -24.10 -8.49
CA LEU A 13 31.64 -23.37 -7.86
C LEU A 13 31.32 -23.82 -6.42
N LEU A 14 32.09 -24.76 -5.84
CA LEU A 14 31.81 -25.32 -4.50
C LEU A 14 32.82 -24.93 -3.39
N THR A 15 33.83 -24.12 -3.68
CA THR A 15 34.89 -23.76 -2.69
C THR A 15 34.71 -22.38 -2.02
N GLY A 16 33.52 -21.78 -2.12
CA GLY A 16 33.31 -20.36 -1.77
C GLY A 16 32.47 -20.05 -0.54
N CYS A 17 32.28 -20.95 0.43
CA CYS A 17 31.52 -20.61 1.65
C CYS A 17 32.15 -21.17 2.93
N PHE A 18 32.23 -20.28 3.93
CA PHE A 18 32.56 -20.46 5.36
C PHE A 18 34.03 -20.48 5.76
N TYR A 19 34.60 -19.30 5.99
CA TYR A 19 35.32 -19.01 7.25
C TYR A 19 35.18 -17.53 7.58
N GLN A 20 34.06 -17.17 8.24
CA GLN A 20 34.00 -15.96 9.04
C GLN A 20 33.85 -16.41 10.49
N SER A 21 34.98 -16.49 11.19
CA SER A 21 34.97 -16.71 12.64
C SER A 21 34.25 -15.55 13.31
N ALA A 22 33.29 -15.89 14.16
CA ALA A 22 32.54 -14.93 14.94
C ALA A 22 33.50 -14.13 15.86
N PRO A 23 33.28 -12.81 16.02
CA PRO A 23 34.07 -12.03 16.97
C PRO A 23 33.80 -12.51 18.40
N THR A 24 34.85 -12.88 19.12
CA THR A 24 34.82 -13.21 20.54
C THR A 24 34.34 -11.99 21.33
N TYR A 25 33.09 -12.03 21.79
CA TYR A 25 32.56 -11.04 22.72
C TYR A 25 33.23 -11.21 24.08
N ARG A 26 33.97 -10.19 24.52
CA ARG A 26 34.30 -10.02 25.94
C ARG A 26 33.06 -9.43 26.63
N PRO A 27 32.62 -9.96 27.78
CA PRO A 27 31.60 -9.28 28.55
C PRO A 27 32.19 -7.96 29.07
N VAL A 28 31.74 -6.85 28.51
CA VAL A 28 31.89 -5.55 29.15
C VAL A 28 31.00 -5.60 30.40
N VAL A 29 31.62 -5.47 31.56
CA VAL A 29 30.91 -5.24 32.82
C VAL A 29 30.20 -3.90 32.68
N SER A 30 28.92 -3.95 32.31
CA SER A 30 28.06 -2.78 32.24
C SER A 30 27.64 -2.43 33.67
N THR A 31 28.40 -1.53 34.30
CA THR A 31 27.90 -0.78 35.45
C THR A 31 26.65 -0.02 34.97
N PRO A 32 25.48 -0.14 35.65
CA PRO A 32 24.29 0.55 35.22
C PRO A 32 24.46 2.05 35.49
N GLN A 33 24.90 2.79 34.48
CA GLN A 33 24.69 4.23 34.46
C GLN A 33 23.20 4.45 34.23
N LYS A 34 22.51 4.84 35.31
CA LYS A 34 21.13 5.29 35.31
C LYS A 34 21.04 6.53 34.42
N LEU A 35 20.78 6.32 33.13
CA LEU A 35 20.50 7.39 32.18
C LEU A 35 19.13 7.96 32.56
N THR A 36 19.15 8.99 33.39
CA THR A 36 17.94 9.76 33.69
C THR A 36 17.70 10.65 32.49
N THR A 37 16.97 10.13 31.49
CA THR A 37 16.44 10.93 30.40
C THR A 37 15.46 11.93 31.01
N GLN A 38 15.94 13.13 31.32
CA GLN A 38 15.08 14.24 31.68
C GLN A 38 14.44 14.74 30.39
N THR A 39 13.28 14.18 30.05
CA THR A 39 12.42 14.76 29.03
C THR A 39 11.97 16.12 29.54
N PRO A 40 12.28 17.23 28.85
CA PRO A 40 11.80 18.54 29.26
C PRO A 40 10.26 18.52 29.25
N PRO A 41 9.60 19.18 30.22
CA PRO A 41 8.15 19.25 30.24
C PRO A 41 7.65 19.92 28.96
N PRO A 42 6.48 19.50 28.43
CA PRO A 42 5.89 20.13 27.25
C PRO A 42 5.67 21.63 27.50
N PRO A 43 5.75 22.47 26.45
CA PRO A 43 5.54 23.90 26.59
C PRO A 43 4.13 24.20 27.12
N PRO A 44 3.96 25.28 27.88
CA PRO A 44 2.66 25.66 28.40
C PRO A 44 1.68 25.95 27.25
N PRO A 45 0.38 25.64 27.42
CA PRO A 45 -0.62 25.92 26.40
C PRO A 45 -0.71 27.43 26.11
N PRO A 46 -0.98 27.81 24.85
CA PRO A 46 -1.07 29.21 24.45
C PRO A 46 -2.17 29.92 25.25
N LYS A 47 -1.83 31.04 25.89
CA LYS A 47 -2.74 31.85 26.74
C LYS A 47 -3.70 32.74 25.93
N ALA A 48 -3.79 32.54 24.62
CA ALA A 48 -4.54 33.44 23.74
C ALA A 48 -6.05 33.24 23.91
N LYS A 49 -6.71 34.14 24.64
CA LYS A 49 -8.17 34.29 24.68
C LYS A 49 -8.65 35.06 23.46
N HIS A 50 -8.47 34.52 22.26
CA HIS A 50 -9.13 35.07 21.08
C HIS A 50 -10.50 34.40 20.99
N ALA A 51 -11.56 35.19 21.10
CA ALA A 51 -12.90 34.72 20.80
C ALA A 51 -12.93 34.32 19.32
N LEU A 52 -13.60 33.21 19.00
CA LEU A 52 -13.93 32.90 17.61
C LEU A 52 -14.71 34.09 17.05
N LYS A 53 -14.19 34.69 15.98
CA LYS A 53 -14.96 35.64 15.20
C LYS A 53 -15.92 34.83 14.33
N GLU A 54 -17.20 35.20 14.38
CA GLU A 54 -18.19 34.66 13.46
C GLU A 54 -17.85 35.15 12.05
N VAL A 55 -17.72 34.22 11.11
CA VAL A 55 -17.48 34.51 9.70
C VAL A 55 -18.82 34.39 9.01
N GLU A 56 -19.29 35.48 8.41
CA GLU A 56 -20.50 35.45 7.59
C GLU A 56 -20.19 34.83 6.22
N ASP A 57 -20.61 33.58 6.03
CA ASP A 57 -20.50 32.88 4.74
C ASP A 57 -21.60 33.35 3.77
N THR A 58 -21.39 34.52 3.18
CA THR A 58 -22.28 35.07 2.13
C THR A 58 -22.23 34.31 0.80
N ASN A 59 -21.30 33.36 0.66
CA ASN A 59 -21.14 32.51 -0.52
C ASN A 59 -21.88 31.16 -0.39
N PHE A 60 -22.71 30.97 0.64
CA PHE A 60 -23.54 29.77 0.71
C PHE A 60 -24.79 29.91 -0.17
N SER A 61 -24.86 29.10 -1.23
CA SER A 61 -26.06 28.92 -2.05
C SER A 61 -26.56 27.48 -1.93
N PRO A 62 -27.74 27.23 -1.33
CA PRO A 62 -28.29 25.88 -1.22
C PRO A 62 -28.66 25.29 -2.59
N GLU A 63 -28.97 26.14 -3.57
CA GLU A 63 -29.24 25.75 -4.96
C GLU A 63 -27.98 25.19 -5.64
N TYR A 64 -26.80 25.76 -5.33
CA TYR A 64 -25.51 25.27 -5.82
C TYR A 64 -25.07 24.01 -5.07
N MET A 65 -25.27 23.96 -3.76
CA MET A 65 -24.86 22.82 -2.94
C MET A 65 -25.75 21.59 -3.15
N TYR A 66 -27.04 21.81 -3.41
CA TYR A 66 -28.05 20.77 -3.62
C TYR A 66 -28.92 21.13 -4.84
N PRO A 67 -28.37 20.98 -6.06
CA PRO A 67 -29.16 21.23 -7.26
C PRO A 67 -30.35 20.27 -7.29
N LYS A 68 -31.56 20.83 -7.42
CA LYS A 68 -32.78 20.04 -7.58
C LYS A 68 -32.78 19.42 -8.97
N THR A 69 -32.09 18.31 -9.13
CA THR A 69 -32.35 17.44 -10.28
C THR A 69 -33.73 16.83 -10.07
N ALA A 70 -34.57 16.84 -11.12
CA ALA A 70 -35.81 16.07 -11.08
C ALA A 70 -35.42 14.62 -10.83
N SER A 71 -35.67 14.14 -9.61
CA SER A 71 -35.44 12.74 -9.28
C SER A 71 -36.30 11.93 -10.23
N LYS A 72 -35.67 11.25 -11.19
CA LYS A 72 -36.26 10.06 -11.78
C LYS A 72 -36.71 9.22 -10.59
N SER A 73 -38.01 8.94 -10.51
CA SER A 73 -38.63 8.15 -9.44
C SER A 73 -37.71 7.00 -9.06
N PRO A 74 -37.50 6.70 -7.76
CA PRO A 74 -36.67 5.57 -7.39
C PRO A 74 -37.26 4.34 -8.06
N THR A 75 -36.55 3.79 -9.03
CA THR A 75 -36.68 2.39 -9.35
C THR A 75 -36.49 1.70 -8.02
N THR A 76 -37.53 0.97 -7.59
CA THR A 76 -37.53 0.12 -6.42
C THR A 76 -36.11 -0.41 -6.21
N HIS A 77 -35.55 -0.15 -5.02
CA HIS A 77 -34.44 -0.95 -4.53
C HIS A 77 -34.99 -2.37 -4.38
N THR A 78 -35.10 -3.09 -5.50
CA THR A 78 -34.63 -4.46 -5.54
C THR A 78 -33.25 -4.34 -4.95
N GLU A 79 -32.99 -5.07 -3.87
CA GLU A 79 -31.64 -5.43 -3.51
C GLU A 79 -30.99 -5.90 -4.82
N GLU A 80 -30.29 -4.98 -5.50
CA GLU A 80 -29.11 -5.38 -6.22
C GLU A 80 -28.24 -5.92 -5.10
N GLU A 81 -28.47 -7.21 -4.80
CA GLU A 81 -27.37 -8.16 -4.75
C GLU A 81 -26.30 -7.53 -5.60
N THR A 82 -25.18 -7.18 -4.95
CA THR A 82 -23.91 -7.14 -5.63
C THR A 82 -23.92 -8.31 -6.60
N SER A 83 -24.34 -8.04 -7.83
CA SER A 83 -23.90 -8.73 -8.99
C SER A 83 -22.42 -8.41 -8.90
N MET A 84 -21.73 -9.28 -8.17
CA MET A 84 -20.54 -9.90 -8.67
C MET A 84 -20.86 -10.15 -10.14
N VAL A 85 -20.63 -9.12 -10.95
CA VAL A 85 -20.07 -9.31 -12.26
C VAL A 85 -18.87 -10.16 -11.89
N GLU A 86 -19.10 -11.47 -11.98
CA GLU A 86 -18.10 -12.50 -11.98
C GLU A 86 -17.28 -12.11 -13.21
N GLN A 87 -16.43 -11.12 -13.02
CA GLN A 87 -15.81 -10.42 -14.11
C GLN A 87 -14.71 -11.36 -14.48
N THR A 88 -15.05 -12.20 -15.45
CA THR A 88 -14.33 -13.35 -15.98
C THR A 88 -13.06 -12.89 -16.69
N MET A 89 -12.24 -12.11 -16.03
CA MET A 89 -10.88 -11.86 -16.47
C MET A 89 -9.97 -12.78 -15.69
N SER A 90 -9.25 -13.56 -16.48
CA SER A 90 -8.20 -14.40 -15.94
C SER A 90 -7.05 -13.52 -15.44
N LYS A 91 -6.33 -14.02 -14.45
CA LYS A 91 -5.06 -13.46 -14.00
C LYS A 91 -4.11 -13.20 -15.16
N ALA A 92 -4.00 -14.16 -16.08
CA ALA A 92 -3.12 -14.07 -17.25
C ALA A 92 -3.46 -12.87 -18.14
N GLU A 93 -4.74 -12.68 -18.43
CA GLU A 93 -5.22 -11.56 -19.26
C GLU A 93 -4.99 -10.20 -18.59
N CYS A 94 -5.19 -10.11 -17.28
CA CYS A 94 -4.89 -8.90 -16.52
C CYS A 94 -3.38 -8.63 -16.50
N ILE A 95 -2.53 -9.64 -16.29
CA ILE A 95 -1.07 -9.50 -16.35
C ILE A 95 -0.61 -9.10 -17.75
N GLU A 96 -1.21 -9.61 -18.81
CA GLU A 96 -0.89 -9.21 -20.18
C GLU A 96 -1.21 -7.73 -20.43
N MET A 97 -2.31 -7.24 -19.87
CA MET A 97 -2.71 -5.84 -20.02
C MET A 97 -1.82 -4.84 -19.27
N ILE A 98 -1.49 -5.13 -18.01
CA ILE A 98 -0.82 -4.15 -17.13
C ILE A 98 0.61 -4.55 -16.73
N GLY A 99 1.01 -5.80 -16.94
CA GLY A 99 2.27 -6.37 -16.52
C GLY A 99 2.21 -6.99 -15.11
N GLN A 100 3.10 -7.95 -14.85
CA GLN A 100 3.16 -8.69 -13.58
C GLN A 100 3.47 -7.77 -12.39
N GLU A 101 4.39 -6.81 -12.55
CA GLU A 101 4.75 -5.87 -11.49
C GLU A 101 3.55 -5.01 -11.04
N LYS A 102 2.75 -4.50 -11.99
CA LYS A 102 1.56 -3.69 -11.68
C LYS A 102 0.46 -4.55 -11.08
N PHE A 103 0.31 -5.78 -11.57
CA PHE A 103 -0.61 -6.75 -11.01
C PHE A 103 -0.30 -7.04 -9.53
N ASP A 104 0.96 -7.30 -9.21
CA ASP A 104 1.40 -7.55 -7.83
C ASP A 104 1.21 -6.31 -6.96
N ARG A 105 1.50 -5.13 -7.50
CA ARG A 105 1.26 -3.86 -6.79
C ARG A 105 -0.23 -3.65 -6.49
N TYR A 106 -1.11 -3.89 -7.44
CA TYR A 106 -2.56 -3.79 -7.22
C TYR A 106 -3.06 -4.87 -6.27
N SER A 107 -2.50 -6.07 -6.33
CA SER A 107 -2.83 -7.14 -5.38
C SER A 107 -2.48 -6.76 -3.94
N ARG A 108 -1.36 -6.05 -3.74
CA ARG A 108 -0.97 -5.53 -2.41
C ARG A 108 -1.88 -4.40 -1.94
N MET A 109 -2.32 -3.52 -2.84
CA MET A 109 -3.12 -2.34 -2.47
C MET A 109 -4.61 -2.64 -2.28
N PHE A 110 -5.17 -3.58 -3.05
CA PHE A 110 -6.62 -3.84 -3.09
C PHE A 110 -7.03 -5.15 -2.43
N GLY A 111 -6.15 -5.73 -1.61
CA GLY A 111 -6.50 -6.89 -0.79
C GLY A 111 -6.52 -8.21 -1.57
N LYS A 112 -5.35 -8.62 -2.08
CA LYS A 112 -5.07 -9.86 -2.84
C LYS A 112 -5.47 -9.78 -4.32
N GLU A 113 -5.39 -10.92 -4.98
CA GLU A 113 -5.53 -11.09 -6.44
C GLU A 113 -6.85 -10.52 -6.99
N GLU A 114 -7.94 -10.73 -6.27
CA GLU A 114 -9.29 -10.29 -6.65
C GLU A 114 -9.37 -8.76 -6.84
N GLY A 115 -8.68 -7.99 -5.99
CA GLY A 115 -8.63 -6.54 -6.10
C GLY A 115 -7.88 -6.05 -7.34
N ALA A 116 -6.82 -6.77 -7.76
CA ALA A 116 -6.11 -6.48 -9.00
C ALA A 116 -6.95 -6.81 -10.23
N LEU A 117 -7.68 -7.95 -10.21
CA LEU A 117 -8.59 -8.33 -11.28
C LEU A 117 -9.72 -7.29 -11.46
N ARG A 118 -10.34 -6.82 -10.37
CA ARG A 118 -11.35 -5.74 -10.42
C ARG A 118 -10.79 -4.43 -11.00
N ARG A 119 -9.52 -4.12 -10.72
CA ARG A 119 -8.88 -2.92 -11.30
C ARG A 119 -8.62 -3.09 -12.79
N CYS A 120 -8.12 -4.25 -13.22
CA CYS A 120 -7.95 -4.57 -14.63
C CYS A 120 -9.27 -4.50 -15.40
N ALA A 121 -10.34 -4.95 -14.77
CA ALA A 121 -11.70 -4.90 -15.27
C ALA A 121 -12.17 -3.50 -15.63
N LEU A 122 -11.97 -2.60 -14.68
CA LEU A 122 -12.30 -1.20 -14.85
C LEU A 122 -11.41 -0.57 -15.93
N LEU A 123 -10.11 -0.88 -15.94
CA LEU A 123 -9.19 -0.39 -16.97
C LEU A 123 -9.55 -0.88 -18.37
N LYS A 124 -10.05 -2.12 -18.49
CA LYS A 124 -10.50 -2.70 -19.76
C LYS A 124 -11.76 -2.01 -20.27
N ALA A 125 -12.67 -1.61 -19.38
CA ALA A 125 -13.89 -0.88 -19.75
C ALA A 125 -13.62 0.59 -20.16
N MET A 126 -12.49 1.17 -19.76
CA MET A 126 -12.13 2.57 -20.05
C MET A 126 -11.24 2.75 -21.29
N LYS A 127 -10.72 1.65 -21.86
CA LYS A 127 -9.75 1.66 -22.96
C LYS A 127 -10.46 1.44 -24.29
#